data_AF-A0A9D8NK97-F1
#
_entry.id   AF-A0A9D8NK97-F1
#
_cell.length_a   1.000
_cell.length_b   1.000
_cell.length_c   1.000
_cell.angle_alpha   90.00
_cell.angle_beta   90.00
_cell.angle_gamma   90.00
#
_symmetry.space_group_name_H-M   'P 1'
#
loop_
_entity.id
_entity.type
_entity.pdbx_description
1 polymer ?
#
loop_
_entity_poly.entity_id
_entity_poly.type
_entity_poly.pdbx_seq_one_letter_code
_entity_poly.pdbx_strand_id
1 'polypeptide(L)'
;MKSAVTISLVPEARGGPFVFWDDLETGFAAAARHGFDAVEIFMASSNAIPLSRVQNLCASYSLKLAAVGTGAGWVKHKLRLTDADPAVRQRAREFIFGIINFAGILGAPAIVGSMQGRFEGAVSREQ
;
A
#
# COMPACT_ATOMS: atom_id res chain seq x y z
N MET A 1 3.20 -21.11 8.28
CA MET A 1 3.20 -19.63 8.21
C MET A 1 4.01 -19.22 6.99
N LYS A 2 3.59 -18.21 6.21
CA LYS A 2 4.36 -17.69 5.06
C LYS A 2 5.04 -16.38 5.44
N SER A 3 6.28 -16.20 5.00
CA SER A 3 7.08 -15.00 5.25
C SER A 3 6.82 -13.94 4.17
N ALA A 4 6.86 -12.66 4.55
CA ALA A 4 6.71 -11.55 3.62
C ALA A 4 7.68 -10.42 3.94
N VAL A 5 8.00 -9.60 2.93
CA VAL A 5 8.90 -8.46 3.06
C VAL A 5 8.34 -7.24 2.33
N THR A 6 8.60 -6.05 2.88
CA THR A 6 8.03 -4.79 2.38
C THR A 6 8.90 -4.14 1.30
N ILE A 7 8.27 -3.68 0.23
CA ILE A 7 8.85 -2.88 -0.84
C ILE A 7 8.13 -1.52 -0.87
N SER A 8 8.88 -0.44 -0.66
CA SER A 8 8.34 0.93 -0.76
C SER A 8 8.81 1.62 -2.02
N LEU A 9 7.84 2.07 -2.82
CA LEU A 9 8.04 2.88 -4.02
C LEU A 9 7.71 4.36 -3.79
N VAL A 10 7.53 4.78 -2.52
CA VAL A 10 7.14 6.14 -2.16
C VAL A 10 8.33 6.84 -1.51
N PRO A 11 9.06 7.71 -2.24
CA PRO A 11 10.26 8.37 -1.72
C PRO A 11 10.00 9.18 -0.45
N GLU A 12 8.82 9.80 -0.32
CA GLU A 12 8.44 10.61 0.84
C GLU A 12 8.26 9.77 2.11
N ALA A 13 8.18 8.45 2.00
CA ALA A 13 8.12 7.55 3.14
C ALA A 13 9.51 7.09 3.62
N ARG A 14 10.62 7.50 2.96
CA ARG A 14 12.00 7.08 3.31
C ARG A 14 12.31 7.30 4.79
N GLY A 15 12.97 6.31 5.39
CA GLY A 15 13.19 6.23 6.84
C GLY A 15 12.05 5.57 7.61
N GLY A 16 10.94 5.22 6.95
CA GLY A 16 9.89 4.38 7.51
C GLY A 16 10.32 2.91 7.67
N PRO A 17 9.45 2.05 8.23
CA PRO A 17 9.75 0.65 8.52
C PRO A 17 9.63 -0.26 7.29
N PHE A 18 10.24 0.12 6.16
CA PHE A 18 10.29 -0.70 4.94
C PHE A 18 11.69 -1.27 4.73
N VAL A 19 11.77 -2.47 4.15
CA VAL A 19 13.04 -3.17 3.93
C VAL A 19 13.67 -2.77 2.59
N PHE A 20 12.92 -2.85 1.49
CA PHE A 20 13.41 -2.50 0.16
C PHE A 20 12.86 -1.14 -0.31
N TRP A 21 13.73 -0.35 -0.94
CA TRP A 21 13.49 1.07 -1.27
C TRP A 21 13.85 1.45 -2.72
N ASP A 22 14.33 0.49 -3.50
CA ASP A 22 14.69 0.67 -4.90
C ASP A 22 13.44 0.49 -5.79
N ASP A 23 13.63 0.13 -7.06
CA ASP A 23 12.52 -0.22 -7.93
C ASP A 23 11.87 -1.57 -7.57
N LEU A 24 10.70 -1.80 -8.18
CA LEU A 24 9.87 -2.96 -7.91
C LEU A 24 10.58 -4.28 -8.27
N GLU A 25 11.26 -4.33 -9.42
CA GLU A 25 12.00 -5.49 -9.91
C GLU A 25 13.11 -5.88 -8.96
N THR A 26 13.91 -4.90 -8.52
CA THR A 26 15.02 -5.08 -7.58
C THR A 26 14.50 -5.59 -6.24
N GLY A 27 13.38 -5.04 -5.75
CA GLY A 27 12.71 -5.52 -4.54
C GLY A 27 12.23 -6.98 -4.64
N PHE A 28 11.59 -7.35 -5.75
CA PHE A 28 11.15 -8.74 -6.00
C PHE A 28 12.33 -9.71 -6.10
N ALA A 29 13.37 -9.34 -6.86
CA ALA A 29 14.58 -10.14 -7.01
C ALA A 29 15.27 -10.37 -5.66
N ALA A 30 15.37 -9.33 -4.83
CA ALA A 30 15.93 -9.44 -3.49
C ALA A 30 15.06 -10.30 -2.57
N ALA A 31 13.74 -10.11 -2.58
CA ALA A 31 12.82 -10.92 -1.78
C ALA A 31 12.95 -12.42 -2.09
N ALA A 32 12.97 -12.79 -3.38
CA ALA A 32 13.14 -14.17 -3.82
C ALA A 32 14.53 -14.73 -3.43
N ARG A 33 15.59 -13.95 -3.66
CA ARG A 33 16.97 -14.33 -3.29
C ARG A 33 17.13 -14.58 -1.79
N HIS A 34 16.37 -13.87 -0.96
CA HIS A 34 16.37 -14.03 0.49
C HIS A 34 15.39 -15.10 1.01
N GLY A 35 14.65 -15.78 0.12
CA GLY A 35 13.78 -16.90 0.47
C GLY A 35 12.42 -16.52 1.05
N PHE A 36 11.95 -15.28 0.83
CA PHE A 36 10.59 -14.89 1.24
C PHE A 36 9.53 -15.59 0.38
N ASP A 37 8.34 -15.81 0.95
CA ASP A 37 7.20 -16.37 0.22
C ASP A 37 6.42 -15.30 -0.56
N ALA A 38 6.49 -14.05 -0.12
CA ALA A 38 5.64 -12.96 -0.60
C ALA A 38 6.25 -11.58 -0.39
N VAL A 39 5.66 -10.58 -1.04
CA VAL A 39 5.98 -9.16 -0.84
C VAL A 39 4.75 -8.35 -0.42
N GLU A 40 4.98 -7.30 0.36
CA GLU A 40 4.00 -6.24 0.58
C GLU A 40 4.45 -5.00 -0.20
N ILE A 41 3.55 -4.42 -1.01
CA ILE A 41 3.87 -3.28 -1.86
C ILE A 41 3.28 -2.00 -1.26
N PHE A 42 4.12 -0.98 -1.10
CA PHE A 42 3.71 0.38 -0.74
C PHE A 42 3.90 1.31 -1.93
N MET A 43 2.80 1.69 -2.57
CA MET A 43 2.78 2.44 -3.85
C MET A 43 2.00 3.75 -3.72
N ALA A 44 2.31 4.71 -4.59
CA ALA A 44 1.77 6.07 -4.51
C ALA A 44 0.25 6.16 -4.71
N SER A 45 -0.32 5.25 -5.51
CA SER A 45 -1.73 5.20 -5.90
C SER A 45 -2.01 3.88 -6.63
N SER A 46 -3.28 3.53 -6.86
CA SER A 46 -3.68 2.30 -7.57
C SER A 46 -3.29 2.25 -9.05
N ASN A 47 -2.92 3.38 -9.65
CA ASN A 47 -2.45 3.47 -11.04
C ASN A 47 -0.93 3.67 -11.15
N ALA A 48 -0.18 3.67 -10.03
CA ALA A 48 1.27 3.90 -10.06
C ALA A 48 2.05 2.75 -10.69
N ILE A 49 1.48 1.54 -10.72
CA ILE A 49 2.09 0.34 -11.28
C ILE A 49 1.02 -0.38 -12.11
N PRO A 50 1.32 -0.84 -13.34
CA PRO A 50 0.41 -1.71 -14.08
C PRO A 50 0.17 -3.04 -13.35
N LEU A 51 -1.09 -3.50 -13.28
CA LEU A 51 -1.44 -4.81 -12.69
C LEU A 51 -0.63 -5.96 -13.30
N SER A 52 -0.49 -5.96 -14.63
CA SER A 52 0.26 -6.98 -15.37
C SER A 52 1.72 -7.03 -14.96
N ARG A 53 2.32 -5.90 -14.59
CA ARG A 53 3.71 -5.84 -14.12
C ARG A 53 3.87 -6.60 -12.81
N VAL A 54 2.95 -6.41 -11.85
CA VAL A 54 2.98 -7.15 -10.58
C VAL A 54 2.71 -8.64 -10.81
N GLN A 55 1.75 -9.00 -11.67
CA GLN A 55 1.47 -10.40 -12.02
C GLN A 55 2.69 -11.10 -12.61
N ASN A 56 3.36 -10.46 -13.57
CA ASN A 56 4.55 -11.00 -14.22
C ASN A 56 5.71 -11.20 -13.23
N LEU A 57 5.90 -10.26 -12.29
CA LEU A 57 6.93 -10.37 -11.26
C LEU A 57 6.63 -11.48 -10.25
N CYS A 58 5.39 -11.59 -9.78
CA CYS A 58 4.96 -12.70 -8.93
C CYS A 58 5.23 -14.05 -9.60
N ALA A 59 4.90 -14.20 -10.89
CA ALA A 59 5.16 -15.42 -11.65
C ALA A 59 6.66 -15.69 -11.83
N SER A 60 7.42 -14.68 -12.27
CA SER A 60 8.85 -14.84 -12.59
C SER A 60 9.70 -15.19 -11.38
N TYR A 61 9.35 -14.67 -10.21
CA TYR A 61 10.09 -14.87 -8.96
C TYR A 61 9.44 -15.90 -8.02
N SER A 62 8.32 -16.52 -8.44
CA SER A 62 7.54 -17.44 -7.60
C SER A 62 7.12 -16.84 -6.23
N LEU A 63 6.87 -15.53 -6.21
CA LEU A 63 6.45 -14.77 -5.03
C LEU A 63 4.94 -14.50 -5.07
N LYS A 64 4.31 -14.46 -3.90
CA LYS A 64 2.93 -13.97 -3.76
C LYS A 64 2.90 -12.47 -3.44
N LEU A 65 1.76 -11.84 -3.66
CA LEU A 65 1.46 -10.54 -3.07
C LEU A 65 0.77 -10.75 -1.72
N ALA A 66 1.41 -10.32 -0.63
CA ALA A 66 0.87 -10.44 0.72
C ALA A 66 -0.16 -9.36 1.03
N ALA A 67 0.10 -8.12 0.61
CA ALA A 67 -0.79 -6.97 0.78
C ALA A 67 -0.34 -5.76 -0.05
N VAL A 68 -1.22 -4.77 -0.18
CA VAL A 68 -0.89 -3.44 -0.70
C VAL A 68 -1.21 -2.36 0.33
N GLY A 69 -0.25 -1.51 0.66
CA GLY A 69 -0.42 -0.45 1.64
C GLY A 69 -1.12 0.78 1.09
N THR A 70 -2.10 1.31 1.83
CA THR A 70 -2.80 2.55 1.47
C THR A 70 -2.12 3.82 2.00
N GLY A 71 -1.15 3.70 2.90
CA GLY A 71 -0.60 4.84 3.66
C GLY A 71 0.02 5.97 2.82
N ALA A 72 0.32 5.75 1.54
CA ALA A 72 0.75 6.80 0.62
C ALA A 72 -0.29 7.92 0.48
N GLY A 73 -1.59 7.62 0.60
CA GLY A 73 -2.65 8.62 0.62
C GLY A 73 -2.50 9.61 1.79
N TRP A 74 -2.03 9.14 2.96
CA TRP A 74 -1.67 10.02 4.07
C TRP A 74 -0.35 10.75 3.80
N VAL A 75 0.70 10.03 3.41
CA VAL A 75 2.04 10.59 3.24
C VAL A 75 2.04 11.76 2.25
N LYS A 76 1.47 11.54 1.06
CA LYS A 76 1.49 12.48 -0.07
C LYS A 76 0.36 13.51 -0.03
N HIS A 77 -0.82 13.11 0.44
CA HIS A 77 -2.05 13.91 0.26
C HIS A 77 -2.77 14.24 1.57
N LYS A 78 -2.25 13.79 2.72
CA LYS A 78 -2.85 13.95 4.05
C LYS A 78 -4.30 13.42 4.13
N LEU A 79 -4.66 12.45 3.29
CA LEU A 79 -5.98 11.83 3.30
C LEU A 79 -6.17 10.94 4.52
N ARG A 80 -7.31 11.10 5.20
CA ARG A 80 -7.70 10.33 6.39
C ARG A 80 -9.20 10.04 6.39
N LEU A 81 -9.59 8.86 6.86
CA LEU A 81 -11.00 8.46 7.01
C LEU A 81 -11.72 9.20 8.15
N THR A 82 -10.97 9.73 9.11
CA THR A 82 -11.48 10.43 10.30
C THR A 82 -11.27 11.94 10.24
N ASP A 83 -10.97 12.48 9.05
CA ASP A 83 -10.79 13.93 8.88
C ASP A 83 -12.11 14.69 9.15
N ALA A 84 -12.03 15.88 9.75
CA ALA A 84 -13.21 16.71 10.01
C ALA A 84 -13.89 17.15 8.71
N ASP A 85 -13.11 17.39 7.65
CA ASP A 85 -13.63 17.77 6.34
C ASP A 85 -14.22 16.55 5.60
N PRO A 86 -15.53 16.53 5.31
CA PRO A 86 -16.16 15.42 4.58
C PRO A 86 -15.60 15.22 3.16
N ALA A 87 -15.06 16.26 2.51
CA ALA A 87 -14.43 16.14 1.20
C ALA A 87 -13.09 15.41 1.30
N VAL A 88 -12.33 15.58 2.39
CA VAL A 88 -11.12 14.77 2.66
C VAL A 88 -11.51 13.32 2.91
N ARG A 89 -12.55 13.05 3.70
CA ARG A 89 -13.04 11.68 3.93
C ARG A 89 -13.47 10.99 2.62
N GLN A 90 -14.17 11.71 1.74
CA GLN A 90 -14.58 11.17 0.44
C GLN A 90 -13.37 10.78 -0.42
N ARG A 91 -12.38 11.67 -0.56
CA ARG A 91 -11.14 11.36 -1.30
C ARG A 91 -10.33 10.23 -0.67
N ALA A 92 -10.32 10.14 0.67
CA ALA A 92 -9.68 9.04 1.38
C ALA A 92 -10.34 7.68 1.06
N ARG A 93 -11.68 7.64 1.03
CA ARG A 93 -12.43 6.45 0.61
C ARG A 93 -12.10 6.07 -0.83
N GLU A 94 -12.14 7.02 -1.77
CA GLU A 94 -11.83 6.78 -3.18
C GLU A 94 -10.42 6.21 -3.37
N PHE A 95 -9.42 6.78 -2.68
CA PHE A 95 -8.06 6.28 -2.70
C PHE A 95 -7.97 4.83 -2.18
N ILE A 96 -8.58 4.55 -1.03
CA ILE A 96 -8.59 3.20 -0.44
C ILE A 96 -9.30 2.22 -1.36
N PHE A 97 -10.47 2.57 -1.93
CA PHE A 97 -11.17 1.72 -2.89
C PHE A 97 -10.34 1.44 -4.13
N GLY A 98 -9.59 2.43 -4.63
CA GLY A 98 -8.64 2.21 -5.71
C GLY A 98 -7.62 1.13 -5.38
N ILE A 99 -7.02 1.17 -4.19
CA ILE A 99 -6.04 0.16 -3.74
C ILE A 99 -6.71 -1.20 -3.49
N ILE A 100 -7.92 -1.23 -2.91
CA ILE A 100 -8.70 -2.47 -2.73
C ILE A 100 -8.96 -3.14 -4.08
N ASN A 101 -9.41 -2.39 -5.08
CA ASN A 101 -9.68 -2.94 -6.41
C ASN A 101 -8.40 -3.47 -7.07
N PHE A 102 -7.30 -2.73 -6.97
CA PHE A 102 -6.00 -3.16 -7.49
C PHE A 102 -5.51 -4.46 -6.80
N ALA A 103 -5.51 -4.48 -5.47
CA ALA A 103 -5.03 -5.62 -4.69
C ALA A 103 -5.94 -6.84 -4.84
N GLY A 104 -7.26 -6.62 -4.90
CA GLY A 104 -8.27 -7.66 -5.04
C GLY A 104 -8.14 -8.44 -6.35
N ILE A 105 -7.81 -7.79 -7.47
CA ILE A 105 -7.52 -8.46 -8.75
C ILE A 105 -6.32 -9.41 -8.62
N LEU A 106 -5.37 -9.10 -7.73
CA LEU A 106 -4.18 -9.90 -7.46
C LEU A 106 -4.38 -10.91 -6.31
N GLY A 107 -5.60 -11.02 -5.76
CA GLY A 107 -5.92 -11.91 -4.65
C GLY A 107 -5.29 -11.50 -3.32
N ALA A 108 -4.94 -10.22 -3.15
CA ALA A 108 -4.29 -9.69 -1.96
C ALA A 108 -5.19 -8.65 -1.24
N PRO A 109 -5.07 -8.52 0.10
CA PRO A 109 -5.74 -7.47 0.85
C PRO A 109 -5.07 -6.10 0.66
N ALA A 110 -5.84 -5.05 0.91
CA ALA A 110 -5.32 -3.70 1.12
C ALA A 110 -5.21 -3.40 2.63
N ILE A 111 -4.11 -2.76 3.04
CA ILE A 111 -3.91 -2.38 4.45
C ILE A 111 -4.44 -0.96 4.69
N VAL A 112 -5.39 -0.82 5.61
CA VAL A 112 -5.78 0.49 6.16
C VAL A 112 -4.90 0.78 7.38
N GLY A 113 -3.83 1.52 7.15
CA GLY A 113 -2.87 1.94 8.18
C GLY A 113 -3.06 3.41 8.55
N SER A 114 -2.06 4.25 8.27
CA SER A 114 -2.08 5.69 8.58
C SER A 114 -3.29 6.46 8.03
N MET A 115 -3.92 5.98 6.95
CA MET A 115 -5.16 6.56 6.41
C MET A 115 -6.38 6.39 7.30
N GLN A 116 -6.34 5.53 8.33
CA GLN A 116 -7.40 5.48 9.33
C GLN A 116 -7.55 6.85 10.05
N GLY A 117 -6.46 7.62 10.11
CA GLY A 117 -6.37 8.89 10.82
C GLY A 117 -6.34 8.71 12.34
N ARG A 118 -6.79 9.74 13.06
CA ARG A 118 -6.81 9.81 14.52
C ARG A 118 -7.90 10.77 14.95
N PHE A 119 -8.38 10.63 16.18
CA PHE A 119 -9.29 11.61 16.76
C PHE A 119 -8.58 12.95 16.99
N GLU A 120 -9.14 14.05 16.49
CA GLU A 120 -8.58 15.40 16.62
C GLU A 120 -9.53 16.38 17.35
N GLY A 121 -10.59 15.88 18.01
CA GLY A 121 -11.47 16.68 18.88
C GLY A 121 -12.50 17.56 18.16
N ALA A 122 -12.43 17.71 16.84
CA ALA A 122 -13.27 18.63 16.07
C ALA A 122 -14.56 18.00 15.48
N VAL A 123 -14.80 16.71 15.70
CA VAL A 123 -15.89 15.95 15.05
C VAL A 123 -16.75 15.26 16.11
N SER A 124 -18.08 15.34 15.98
CA SER A 124 -19.00 14.67 16.90
C SER A 124 -19.00 13.16 16.69
N ARG A 125 -19.63 12.40 17.60
CA ARG A 125 -19.74 10.93 17.46
C ARG A 125 -20.60 10.51 16.27
N GLU A 126 -21.56 11.35 15.90
CA GLU A 126 -22.55 11.11 14.85
C GLU A 126 -22.04 11.41 13.43
N GLN A 127 -20.97 12.19 13.31
CA GLN A 127 -20.32 12.56 12.03
C GLN A 127 -19.31 11.52 11.53
#